data_AF-A0A432VPS3-F1
#
_entry.id   AF-A0A432VPS3-F1
#
_cell.length_a   1.000
_cell.length_b   1.000
_cell.length_c   1.000
_cell.angle_alpha   90.00
_cell.angle_beta   90.00
_cell.angle_gamma   90.00
#
_symmetry.space_group_name_H-M   'P 1'
#
loop_
_entity.id
_entity.type
_entity.pdbx_description
1 polymer ?
#
loop_
_entity_poly.entity_id
_entity_poly.type
_entity_poly.pdbx_seq_one_letter_code
_entity_poly.pdbx_strand_id
1 'polypeptide(L)'
;MFQRLLPVIGVTLVILVLALGAFFSTPDQDASPQRPQVWVEWDYDAGHRLLLNAAEDLNYRLQTHHEYRLVASQEAASHVLQVELLLPNSEHLVLRGRIGERLIVVEGPSAVWASLVPQFFRLVNDEIQKQSS
;
A
#
# COMPACT_ATOMS: atom_id res chain seq x y z
N MET A 1 52.75 34.99 -24.22
CA MET A 1 51.79 34.95 -23.09
C MET A 1 50.52 34.16 -23.39
N PHE A 2 50.13 33.92 -24.65
CA PHE A 2 48.91 33.17 -25.01
C PHE A 2 48.92 31.66 -24.69
N GLN A 3 50.09 31.03 -24.55
CA GLN A 3 50.20 29.59 -24.26
C GLN A 3 49.86 29.21 -22.80
N ARG A 4 49.78 30.17 -21.86
CA ARG A 4 49.40 29.90 -20.46
C ARG A 4 47.89 29.93 -20.21
N LEU A 5 47.10 30.42 -21.17
CA LEU A 5 45.63 30.53 -21.07
C LEU A 5 44.90 29.30 -21.63
N LEU A 6 45.55 28.53 -22.51
CA LEU A 6 45.00 27.27 -23.05
C LEU A 6 44.53 26.27 -21.97
N PRO A 7 45.30 25.97 -20.91
CA PRO A 7 44.84 25.03 -19.89
C PRO A 7 43.65 25.57 -19.09
N VAL A 8 43.57 26.89 -18.89
CA VAL A 8 42.47 27.53 -18.15
C VAL A 8 41.16 27.43 -18.93
N ILE A 9 41.21 27.64 -20.25
CA ILE A 9 40.03 27.53 -21.12
C ILE A 9 39.53 26.08 -21.14
N GLY A 10 40.43 25.10 -21.23
CA GLY A 10 40.08 23.68 -21.21
C GLY A 10 39.38 23.26 -19.92
N VAL A 11 39.90 23.67 -18.76
CA VAL A 11 39.29 23.36 -17.45
C VAL A 11 37.93 24.03 -17.30
N THR A 12 37.80 25.28 -17.74
CA THR A 12 36.53 26.02 -17.67
C THR A 12 35.45 25.37 -18.54
N LEU A 13 35.83 24.87 -19.72
CA LEU A 13 34.91 24.20 -20.64
C LEU A 13 34.43 22.84 -20.07
N VAL A 14 35.33 22.08 -19.44
CA VAL A 14 34.99 20.81 -18.78
C VAL A 14 34.05 21.03 -17.59
N ILE A 15 34.30 22.05 -16.77
CA ILE A 15 33.42 22.42 -15.65
C ILE A 15 32.04 22.85 -16.17
N LEU A 16 31.99 23.60 -17.28
CA LEU A 16 30.73 24.00 -17.90
C LEU A 16 29.94 22.80 -18.44
N VAL A 17 30.61 21.84 -19.09
CA VAL A 17 29.97 20.61 -19.59
C VAL A 17 29.48 19.72 -18.44
N LEU A 18 30.25 19.59 -17.36
CA LEU A 18 29.82 18.84 -16.16
C LEU A 18 28.66 19.54 -15.45
N ALA A 19 28.67 20.86 -15.35
CA ALA A 19 27.58 21.65 -14.75
C ALA A 19 26.30 21.57 -15.59
N LEU A 20 26.41 21.61 -16.92
CA LEU A 20 25.28 21.38 -17.82
C LEU A 20 24.77 19.94 -17.72
N GLY A 21 25.65 18.95 -17.65
CA GLY A 21 25.28 17.55 -17.42
C GLY A 21 24.51 17.36 -16.10
N ALA A 22 24.93 18.02 -15.02
CA ALA A 22 24.23 17.99 -13.74
C ALA A 22 22.89 18.75 -13.74
N PHE A 23 22.72 19.76 -14.61
CA PHE A 23 21.45 20.48 -14.74
C PHE A 23 20.41 19.69 -15.56
N PHE A 24 20.84 18.90 -16.55
CA PHE A 24 19.97 18.03 -17.34
C PHE A 24 19.80 16.61 -16.75
N SER A 25 20.70 16.15 -15.89
CA SER A 25 20.47 15.04 -14.97
C SER A 25 19.75 15.53 -13.73
N THR A 26 18.51 15.99 -13.90
CA THR A 26 17.54 15.63 -12.87
C THR A 26 17.39 14.12 -13.03
N PRO A 27 17.82 13.27 -12.08
CA PRO A 27 17.23 11.96 -12.06
C PRO A 27 15.74 12.26 -11.97
N ASP A 28 14.98 11.77 -12.96
CA ASP A 28 13.56 11.56 -12.73
C ASP A 28 13.50 10.95 -11.33
N GLN A 29 12.98 11.73 -10.38
CA GLN A 29 12.61 11.19 -9.09
C GLN A 29 11.49 10.24 -9.47
N ASP A 30 11.90 9.00 -9.80
CA ASP A 30 11.06 7.86 -10.01
C ASP A 30 9.95 7.98 -8.99
N ALA A 31 8.75 8.19 -9.52
CA ALA A 31 7.53 8.40 -8.79
C ALA A 31 7.60 7.58 -7.51
N SER A 32 7.76 8.24 -6.35
CA SER A 32 7.65 7.55 -5.08
C SER A 32 6.32 6.81 -5.19
N PRO A 33 6.29 5.45 -5.20
CA PRO A 33 5.10 4.72 -5.59
C PRO A 33 4.00 5.18 -4.66
N GLN A 34 3.07 5.95 -5.23
CA GLN A 34 2.08 6.65 -4.44
C GLN A 34 1.28 5.54 -3.77
N ARG A 35 1.32 5.49 -2.43
CA ARG A 35 0.68 4.40 -1.71
C ARG A 35 -0.78 4.33 -2.16
N PRO A 36 -1.25 3.16 -2.64
CA PRO A 36 -2.60 3.03 -3.15
C PRO A 36 -3.61 3.48 -2.09
N GLN A 37 -4.59 4.28 -2.53
CA GLN A 37 -5.64 4.81 -1.68
C GLN A 37 -6.78 3.79 -1.59
N VAL A 38 -7.02 3.24 -0.40
CA VAL A 38 -7.98 2.15 -0.18
C VAL A 38 -9.11 2.63 0.70
N TRP A 39 -10.34 2.47 0.23
CA TRP A 39 -11.55 2.58 1.06
C TRP A 39 -11.94 1.19 1.54
N VAL A 40 -12.39 1.09 2.80
CA VAL A 40 -12.77 -0.19 3.41
C VAL A 40 -14.23 -0.15 3.80
N GLU A 41 -15.00 -1.06 3.25
CA GLU A 41 -16.40 -1.30 3.62
C GLU A 41 -16.46 -2.53 4.53
N TRP A 42 -17.17 -2.41 5.64
CA TRP A 42 -17.27 -3.48 6.64
C TRP A 42 -18.67 -4.06 6.67
N ASP A 43 -18.74 -5.39 6.67
CA ASP A 43 -19.98 -6.14 6.86
C ASP A 43 -19.77 -7.20 7.96
N TYR A 44 -20.44 -7.02 9.10
CA TYR A 44 -20.41 -7.96 10.22
C TYR A 44 -21.56 -7.69 11.19
N ASP A 45 -21.94 -8.70 11.97
CA ASP A 45 -22.90 -8.53 13.06
C ASP A 45 -22.24 -7.80 14.25
N ALA A 46 -22.48 -6.50 14.35
CA ALA A 46 -21.99 -5.66 15.45
C ALA A 46 -22.59 -6.03 16.83
N GLY A 47 -23.68 -6.81 16.86
CA GLY A 47 -24.23 -7.37 18.09
C GLY A 47 -23.37 -8.52 18.66
N HIS A 48 -22.48 -9.10 17.84
CA HIS A 48 -21.62 -10.19 18.26
C HIS A 48 -20.24 -9.71 18.72
N ARG A 49 -19.98 -9.81 20.03
CA ARG A 49 -18.75 -9.27 20.67
C ARG A 49 -17.45 -9.77 20.05
N LEU A 50 -17.40 -11.03 19.62
CA LEU A 50 -16.20 -11.60 19.00
C LEU A 50 -15.92 -10.93 17.63
N LEU A 51 -16.95 -10.77 16.80
CA LEU A 51 -16.84 -10.12 15.50
C LEU A 51 -16.51 -8.64 15.64
N LEU A 52 -17.10 -7.95 16.63
CA LEU A 52 -16.77 -6.56 16.94
C LEU A 52 -15.28 -6.40 17.29
N ASN A 53 -14.77 -7.21 18.23
CA ASN A 53 -13.35 -7.16 18.62
C ASN A 53 -12.43 -7.47 17.43
N ALA A 54 -12.81 -8.43 16.59
CA ALA A 54 -12.06 -8.80 15.39
C ALA A 54 -12.03 -7.66 14.37
N ALA A 55 -13.16 -7.00 14.14
CA ALA A 55 -13.28 -5.85 13.25
C ALA A 55 -12.43 -4.66 13.75
N GLU A 56 -12.48 -4.36 15.04
CA GLU A 56 -11.68 -3.28 15.65
C GLU A 56 -10.18 -3.55 15.54
N ASP A 57 -9.72 -4.77 15.86
CA ASP A 57 -8.31 -5.16 15.73
C ASP A 57 -7.85 -5.09 14.27
N LEU A 58 -8.65 -5.58 13.31
CA LEU A 58 -8.33 -5.46 11.90
C LEU A 58 -8.25 -4.01 11.46
N ASN A 59 -9.24 -3.19 11.81
CA ASN A 59 -9.27 -1.78 11.42
C ASN A 59 -8.05 -1.03 11.97
N TYR A 60 -7.68 -1.28 13.23
CA TYR A 60 -6.45 -0.74 13.82
C TYR A 60 -5.20 -1.15 13.02
N ARG A 61 -5.10 -2.43 12.61
CA ARG A 61 -3.97 -2.92 11.82
C ARG A 61 -3.97 -2.39 10.38
N LEU A 62 -5.12 -2.24 9.74
CA LEU A 62 -5.24 -1.61 8.41
C LEU A 62 -4.77 -0.15 8.46
N GLN A 63 -5.14 0.59 9.51
CA GLN A 63 -4.73 1.99 9.70
C GLN A 63 -3.22 2.15 9.92
N THR A 64 -2.60 1.17 10.58
CA THR A 64 -1.16 1.17 10.87
C THR A 64 -0.32 0.52 9.78
N HIS A 65 -0.95 -0.07 8.77
CA HIS A 65 -0.28 -0.72 7.65
C HIS A 65 0.47 0.31 6.77
N HIS A 66 1.61 -0.09 6.18
CA HIS A 66 2.46 0.83 5.41
C HIS A 66 2.35 0.68 3.88
N GLU A 67 1.76 -0.40 3.38
CA GLU A 67 1.72 -0.69 1.93
C GLU A 67 0.61 0.05 1.18
N TYR A 68 -0.45 0.48 1.87
CA TYR A 68 -1.53 1.30 1.31
C TYR A 68 -1.95 2.38 2.31
N ARG A 69 -2.74 3.35 1.86
CA ARG A 69 -3.30 4.41 2.71
C ARG A 69 -4.82 4.26 2.75
N LEU A 70 -5.38 4.16 3.95
CA LEU A 70 -6.82 4.27 4.12
C LEU A 70 -7.29 5.70 3.87
N VAL A 71 -8.36 5.84 3.09
CA VAL A 71 -9.01 7.14 2.84
C VAL A 71 -10.32 7.26 3.61
N ALA A 72 -10.75 8.49 3.88
CA ALA A 72 -11.96 8.78 4.64
C ALA A 72 -13.23 8.86 3.77
N SER A 73 -13.09 8.87 2.45
CA SER A 73 -14.20 8.83 1.50
C SER A 73 -13.92 7.86 0.36
N GLN A 74 -14.96 7.18 -0.10
CA GLN A 74 -14.87 6.24 -1.22
C GLN A 74 -14.47 6.93 -2.53
N GLU A 75 -14.89 8.18 -2.75
CA GLU A 75 -14.56 8.97 -3.95
C GLU A 75 -13.06 9.25 -4.08
N ALA A 76 -12.34 9.29 -2.95
CA ALA A 76 -10.91 9.47 -2.92
C ALA A 76 -10.15 8.14 -2.99
N ALA A 77 -10.82 7.01 -3.18
CA ALA A 77 -10.18 5.70 -3.19
C ALA A 77 -9.82 5.28 -4.62
N SER A 78 -8.61 4.77 -4.80
CA SER A 78 -8.23 4.05 -6.01
C SER A 78 -8.77 2.60 -5.99
N HIS A 79 -8.98 2.06 -4.78
CA HIS A 79 -9.43 0.68 -4.55
C HIS A 79 -10.49 0.64 -3.46
N VAL A 80 -11.48 -0.23 -3.64
CA VAL A 80 -12.52 -0.49 -2.63
C VAL A 80 -12.34 -1.93 -2.13
N LEU A 81 -12.08 -2.07 -0.83
CA LEU A 81 -11.97 -3.35 -0.14
C LEU A 81 -13.24 -3.59 0.69
N GLN A 82 -14.06 -4.55 0.29
CA GLN A 82 -15.21 -4.99 1.07
C GLN A 82 -14.78 -6.12 1.99
N VAL A 83 -14.93 -5.95 3.29
CA VAL A 83 -14.53 -6.93 4.30
C VAL A 83 -15.76 -7.44 5.04
N GLU A 84 -16.03 -8.72 4.86
CA GLU A 84 -17.10 -9.45 5.55
C GLU A 84 -16.48 -10.36 6.62
N LEU A 85 -16.97 -10.26 7.86
CA LEU A 85 -16.58 -11.15 8.95
C LEU A 85 -17.75 -12.06 9.34
N LEU A 86 -17.51 -13.36 9.29
CA LEU A 86 -18.52 -14.38 9.58
C LEU A 86 -18.05 -15.30 10.68
N LEU A 87 -19.03 -15.76 11.47
CA LEU A 87 -18.83 -16.77 12.50
C LEU A 87 -19.77 -17.95 12.22
N PRO A 88 -19.45 -18.83 11.23
CA PRO A 88 -20.31 -19.96 10.88
C PRO A 88 -20.60 -20.90 12.05
N ASN A 89 -19.70 -20.95 13.03
CA ASN A 89 -19.90 -21.58 14.33
C ASN A 89 -19.06 -20.86 15.40
N SER A 90 -19.32 -21.08 16.69
CA SER A 90 -18.66 -20.36 17.79
C SER A 90 -17.13 -20.48 17.85
N GLU A 91 -16.54 -21.43 17.15
CA GLU A 91 -15.11 -21.74 17.20
C GLU A 91 -14.35 -21.34 15.93
N HIS A 92 -15.05 -20.95 14.86
CA HIS A 92 -14.46 -20.74 13.55
C HIS A 92 -14.83 -19.38 13.01
N LEU A 93 -13.82 -18.59 12.67
CA LEU A 93 -13.98 -17.25 12.10
C LEU A 93 -13.56 -17.28 10.62
N VAL A 94 -14.39 -16.68 9.79
CA VAL A 94 -14.16 -16.53 8.36
C VAL A 94 -14.06 -15.03 8.05
N LEU A 95 -12.95 -14.65 7.42
CA LEU A 95 -12.68 -13.30 6.92
C LEU A 95 -12.71 -13.35 5.39
N ARG A 96 -13.66 -12.63 4.81
CA ARG A 96 -13.83 -12.51 3.36
C ARG A 96 -13.53 -11.09 2.94
N GLY A 97 -12.57 -10.92 2.05
CA GLY A 97 -12.23 -9.66 1.42
C GLY A 97 -12.61 -9.71 -0.05
N ARG A 98 -13.30 -8.69 -0.57
CA ARG A 98 -13.49 -8.50 -2.01
C ARG A 98 -12.81 -7.21 -2.43
N ILE A 99 -11.98 -7.29 -3.47
CA ILE A 99 -11.33 -6.14 -4.09
C ILE A 99 -11.46 -6.27 -5.61
N GLY A 100 -12.22 -5.37 -6.23
CA GLY A 100 -12.69 -5.56 -7.61
C GLY A 100 -13.44 -6.89 -7.75
N GLU A 101 -13.04 -7.70 -8.74
CA GLU A 101 -13.62 -9.03 -9.01
C GLU A 101 -12.99 -10.15 -8.14
N ARG A 102 -11.94 -9.86 -7.37
CA ARG A 102 -11.22 -10.87 -6.61
C ARG A 102 -11.85 -11.09 -5.24
N LEU A 103 -12.20 -12.34 -4.94
CA LEU A 103 -12.55 -12.79 -3.60
C LEU A 103 -11.34 -13.42 -2.90
N ILE A 104 -11.04 -12.93 -1.71
CA ILE A 104 -10.01 -13.41 -0.78
C ILE A 104 -10.76 -14.01 0.41
N VAL A 105 -10.47 -15.26 0.75
CA VAL A 105 -11.08 -15.94 1.89
C VAL A 105 -9.96 -16.47 2.78
N VAL A 106 -10.00 -16.09 4.05
CA VAL A 106 -9.12 -16.62 5.08
C VAL A 106 -9.99 -17.08 6.23
N GLU A 107 -9.82 -18.34 6.63
CA GLU A 107 -10.66 -18.96 7.66
C GLU A 107 -9.79 -19.78 8.62
N GLY A 108 -10.26 -19.91 9.85
CA GLY A 108 -9.59 -20.70 10.86
C GLY A 108 -10.24 -20.60 12.23
N PRO A 109 -9.68 -21.31 13.23
CA PRO A 109 -10.18 -21.23 14.59
C PRO A 109 -10.13 -19.79 15.12
N SER A 110 -11.20 -19.33 15.77
CA SER A 110 -11.29 -17.98 16.34
C SER A 110 -10.16 -17.68 17.33
N ALA A 111 -9.67 -18.72 18.03
CA ALA A 111 -8.53 -18.65 18.94
C ALA A 111 -7.20 -18.26 18.27
N VAL A 112 -7.05 -18.49 16.97
CA VAL A 112 -5.82 -18.15 16.20
C VAL A 112 -6.04 -17.00 15.23
N TRP A 113 -7.12 -16.25 15.36
CA TRP A 113 -7.47 -15.10 14.52
C TRP A 113 -6.28 -14.19 14.16
N ALA A 114 -5.47 -13.81 15.15
CA ALA A 114 -4.35 -12.89 14.96
C ALA A 114 -3.29 -13.40 13.96
N SER A 115 -3.20 -14.72 13.71
CA SER A 115 -2.29 -15.28 12.71
C SER A 115 -2.86 -15.28 11.30
N LEU A 116 -4.19 -15.19 11.16
CA LEU A 116 -4.90 -15.11 9.88
C LEU A 116 -4.80 -13.70 9.27
N VAL A 117 -4.74 -12.68 10.13
CA VAL A 117 -4.72 -11.27 9.71
C VAL A 117 -3.53 -10.92 8.80
N PRO A 118 -2.26 -11.28 9.11
CA PRO A 118 -1.15 -11.02 8.20
C PRO A 118 -1.27 -11.73 6.85
N GLN A 119 -1.87 -12.92 6.82
CA GLN A 119 -2.10 -13.65 5.58
C GLN A 119 -3.15 -12.92 4.72
N PHE A 120 -4.23 -12.45 5.34
CA PHE A 120 -5.25 -11.67 4.67
C PHE A 120 -4.68 -10.39 4.05
N PHE A 121 -3.90 -9.62 4.81
CA PHE A 121 -3.29 -8.39 4.28
C PHE A 121 -2.33 -8.65 3.14
N ARG A 122 -1.50 -9.69 3.23
CA ARG A 122 -0.62 -10.08 2.12
C ARG A 122 -1.41 -10.33 0.84
N LEU A 123 -2.49 -11.11 0.93
CA LEU A 123 -3.34 -11.42 -0.22
C LEU A 123 -4.03 -10.17 -0.79
N VAL A 124 -4.47 -9.25 0.07
CA VAL A 124 -5.03 -7.96 -0.36
C VAL A 124 -3.96 -7.12 -1.07
N ASN A 125 -2.76 -7.04 -0.53
CA ASN A 125 -1.67 -6.24 -1.11
C ASN A 125 -1.22 -6.80 -2.46
N ASP A 126 -1.05 -8.12 -2.56
CA ASP A 126 -0.72 -8.80 -3.82
C ASP A 126 -1.75 -8.47 -4.91
N GLU A 127 -3.02 -8.34 -4.54
CA GLU A 127 -4.09 -8.01 -5.48
C GLU A 127 -4.10 -6.52 -5.85
N ILE A 128 -3.90 -5.62 -4.88
CA ILE A 128 -3.75 -4.18 -5.14
C ILE A 128 -2.59 -3.92 -6.11
N GLN A 129 -1.46 -4.60 -5.91
CA GLN A 129 -0.28 -4.45 -6.76
C GLN A 129 -0.54 -4.92 -8.20
N LYS A 130 -1.27 -6.02 -8.38
CA LYS A 130 -1.67 -6.50 -9.72
C LYS A 130 -2.61 -5.55 -10.45
N GLN A 131 -3.55 -4.92 -9.74
CA GLN A 131 -4.50 -3.98 -10.35
C GLN A 131 -3.87 -2.61 -10.66
N SER A 132 -2.74 -2.30 -10.01
CA SER A 132 -2.01 -1.04 -10.19
C SER A 132 -0.84 -1.14 -11.18
N SER A 133 -0.58 -2.33 -11.74
CA SER A 133 0.46 -2.60 -12.76
C SER A 133 -0.14 -2.70 -14.15
#